data_AF-A0AAN0LZR2-F1
#
_entry.id   AF-A0AAN0LZR2-F1
#
_cell.length_a   1.000
_cell.length_b   1.000
_cell.length_c   1.000
_cell.angle_alpha   90.00
_cell.angle_beta   90.00
_cell.angle_gamma   90.00
#
_symmetry.space_group_name_H-M   'P 1'
#
loop_
_entity.id
_entity.type
_entity.pdbx_description
1 polymer ?
#
loop_
_entity_poly.entity_id
_entity_poly.type
_entity_poly.pdbx_seq_one_letter_code
_entity_poly.pdbx_strand_id
1 'polypeptide(L)'
;MNFGGQGDIGTKQYAPTGNVDVSYIRSYTHLQSGSFPNKGMNKFVVGSGMNVDLSNPNQPRINGGTLDNLSATSIYQDAADHYYIDIDAELNKLATTSSTLSQEVADLVITNDSFPDRNNRVIDVTDIDKDQIFVKVDGSVLDIETPIIVKGLEKNEGSEFKQVFITVDYSGAQSATIQSTVMLEYADGSRRGNKETTDFADSTLLWNFTTNGTPMEGTITFGGTWIGSILAPKAHVVNEKNIDGTIIVDTFTSSRETHRWDFQDPEPLMIRLRKVDANDSARALKGAVFKLVNESGKVLYDHLTTDILGEIKVSIPKAGRYCFIETQAPMDILWTHEKNV
;
A
#
# COMPACT_ATOMS: atom_id res chain seq x y z
N MET A 1 -6.16 -12.29 10.54
CA MET A 1 -4.78 -12.83 10.63
C MET A 1 -4.60 -13.52 11.97
N ASN A 2 -4.05 -14.73 11.94
CA ASN A 2 -3.49 -15.40 13.11
C ASN A 2 -2.01 -15.04 13.21
N PHE A 3 -1.57 -14.49 14.35
CA PHE A 3 -0.17 -14.14 14.57
C PHE A 3 0.56 -15.18 15.41
N GLY A 4 1.76 -15.59 14.97
CA GLY A 4 2.68 -16.43 15.72
C GLY A 4 4.13 -16.01 15.46
N GLY A 5 4.79 -15.41 16.45
CA GLY A 5 6.16 -14.93 16.31
C GLY A 5 6.75 -14.41 17.62
N GLN A 6 8.06 -14.19 17.60
CA GLN A 6 8.82 -13.51 18.66
C GLN A 6 9.34 -12.20 18.04
N GLY A 7 8.90 -11.04 18.54
CA GLY A 7 9.31 -9.75 17.97
C GLY A 7 8.49 -8.57 18.48
N ASP A 8 9.02 -7.38 18.19
CA ASP A 8 8.33 -6.11 18.43
C ASP A 8 7.25 -5.89 17.36
N ILE A 9 6.11 -5.33 17.77
CA ILE A 9 4.96 -4.95 16.97
C ILE A 9 4.86 -3.43 17.03
N GLY A 10 5.11 -2.79 15.89
CA GLY A 10 5.14 -1.34 15.77
C GLY A 10 6.56 -0.78 15.66
N THR A 11 6.65 0.54 15.73
CA THR A 11 7.86 1.31 15.40
C THR A 11 8.54 1.77 16.67
N LYS A 12 9.88 1.62 16.74
CA LYS A 12 10.69 2.11 17.88
C LYS A 12 10.85 3.63 17.89
N GLN A 13 10.79 4.26 16.72
CA GLN A 13 11.01 5.70 16.56
C GLN A 13 9.78 6.33 15.89
N TYR A 14 9.21 7.35 16.52
CA TYR A 14 8.14 8.16 15.93
C TYR A 14 8.67 9.53 15.53
N ALA A 15 8.11 10.08 14.45
CA ALA A 15 8.21 11.50 14.20
C ALA A 15 7.48 12.29 15.32
N PRO A 16 7.81 13.57 15.56
CA PRO A 16 7.17 14.41 16.61
C PRO A 16 5.67 14.65 16.41
N THR A 17 5.05 14.08 15.37
CA THR A 17 3.70 14.36 14.89
C THR A 17 2.59 13.71 15.73
N GLY A 18 2.93 12.90 16.74
CA GLY A 18 1.94 12.23 17.60
C GLY A 18 1.22 11.05 16.94
N ASN A 19 1.78 10.50 15.86
CA ASN A 19 1.25 9.30 15.20
C ASN A 19 1.25 8.11 16.17
N VAL A 20 0.17 7.34 16.19
CA VAL A 20 0.09 6.08 16.94
C VAL A 20 0.16 4.90 15.98
N ASP A 21 0.79 3.81 16.39
CA ASP A 21 0.69 2.56 15.67
C ASP A 21 -0.64 1.86 15.98
N VAL A 22 -1.32 1.44 14.92
CA VAL A 22 -2.55 0.66 15.04
C VAL A 22 -2.22 -0.79 14.72
N SER A 23 -2.41 -1.66 15.70
CA SER A 23 -2.26 -3.10 15.56
C SER A 23 -3.62 -3.76 15.71
N TYR A 24 -4.05 -4.55 14.72
CA TYR A 24 -5.25 -5.37 14.82
C TYR A 24 -4.85 -6.85 14.69
N ILE A 25 -5.00 -7.61 15.77
CA ILE A 25 -4.68 -9.04 15.82
C ILE A 25 -5.90 -9.79 16.35
N ARG A 26 -6.70 -10.33 15.43
CA ARG A 26 -7.94 -11.06 15.75
C ARG A 26 -7.70 -12.20 16.75
N SER A 27 -6.60 -12.93 16.58
CA SER A 27 -6.13 -13.96 17.51
C SER A 27 -4.63 -14.19 17.40
N TYR A 28 -4.00 -14.57 18.52
CA TYR A 28 -2.60 -14.98 18.57
C TYR A 28 -2.41 -16.12 19.57
N THR A 29 -1.41 -16.97 19.32
CA THR A 29 -1.04 -18.07 20.22
C THR A 29 -0.03 -17.65 21.28
N HIS A 30 0.88 -16.75 20.92
CA HIS A 30 1.89 -16.20 21.81
C HIS A 30 2.20 -14.74 21.46
N LEU A 31 2.32 -13.90 22.49
CA LEU A 31 2.79 -12.53 22.39
C LEU A 31 3.66 -12.23 23.62
N GLN A 32 4.83 -11.64 23.42
CA GLN A 32 5.72 -11.31 24.53
C GLN A 32 5.20 -10.07 25.26
N SER A 33 5.44 -9.97 26.57
CA SER A 33 4.95 -8.84 27.39
C SER A 33 5.46 -7.47 26.90
N GLY A 34 6.68 -7.45 26.37
CA GLY A 34 7.33 -6.27 25.82
C GLY A 34 7.15 -6.07 24.32
N SER A 35 6.28 -6.84 23.64
CA SER A 35 6.14 -6.79 22.18
C SER A 35 5.79 -5.42 21.62
N PHE A 36 5.33 -4.45 22.41
CA PHE A 36 5.09 -3.09 21.93
C PHE A 36 6.23 -2.19 22.37
N PRO A 37 6.99 -1.56 21.46
CA PRO A 37 8.22 -0.86 21.82
C PRO A 37 7.98 0.45 22.60
N ASN A 38 6.81 1.08 22.44
CA ASN A 38 6.54 2.43 22.94
C ASN A 38 5.22 2.54 23.70
N LYS A 39 5.29 2.79 25.02
CA LYS A 39 4.08 2.95 25.85
C LYS A 39 3.31 4.22 25.48
N GLY A 40 2.01 4.09 25.20
CA GLY A 40 1.13 5.21 24.89
C GLY A 40 1.07 5.62 23.41
N MET A 41 1.91 5.04 22.55
CA MET A 41 1.90 5.30 21.10
C MET A 41 1.23 4.17 20.31
N ASN A 42 0.35 3.42 20.96
CA ASN A 42 -0.27 2.22 20.40
C ASN A 42 -1.80 2.26 20.53
N LYS A 43 -2.46 1.75 19.50
CA LYS A 43 -3.85 1.30 19.52
C LYS A 43 -3.87 -0.17 19.15
N PHE A 44 -4.11 -1.03 20.12
CA PHE A 44 -4.13 -2.48 19.93
C PHE A 44 -5.55 -3.01 19.99
N VAL A 45 -5.99 -3.65 18.91
CA VAL A 45 -7.32 -4.22 18.76
C VAL A 45 -7.21 -5.75 18.68
N VAL A 46 -8.00 -6.46 19.48
CA VAL A 46 -8.06 -7.92 19.47
C VAL A 46 -9.45 -8.46 19.15
N GLY A 47 -9.54 -9.72 18.72
CA GLY A 47 -10.82 -10.34 18.40
C GLY A 47 -11.69 -10.61 19.64
N SER A 48 -12.99 -10.74 19.42
CA SER A 48 -14.00 -11.01 20.47
C SER A 48 -13.80 -12.33 21.20
N GLY A 49 -13.05 -13.27 20.61
CA GLY A 49 -12.68 -14.54 21.22
C GLY A 49 -11.52 -14.47 22.22
N MET A 50 -10.84 -13.33 22.36
CA MET A 50 -9.73 -13.17 23.29
C MET A 50 -10.23 -12.81 24.70
N ASN A 51 -9.60 -13.36 25.74
CA ASN A 51 -9.94 -13.00 27.13
C ASN A 51 -9.16 -11.75 27.55
N VAL A 52 -9.83 -10.59 27.61
CA VAL A 52 -9.22 -9.29 27.93
C VAL A 52 -9.50 -8.90 29.38
N ASP A 53 -8.45 -8.68 30.16
CA ASP A 53 -8.50 -8.18 31.54
C ASP A 53 -7.79 -6.82 31.63
N LEU A 54 -8.59 -5.78 31.89
CA LEU A 54 -8.14 -4.38 32.00
C LEU A 54 -8.16 -3.88 33.45
N SER A 55 -8.26 -4.76 34.45
CA SER A 55 -8.37 -4.35 35.86
C SER A 55 -7.14 -3.58 36.35
N ASN A 56 -5.96 -3.86 35.78
CA ASN A 56 -4.76 -3.06 35.97
C ASN A 56 -4.56 -2.11 34.77
N PRO A 57 -4.80 -0.78 34.93
CA PRO A 57 -4.76 0.16 33.81
C PRO A 57 -3.37 0.31 33.18
N ASN A 58 -2.30 -0.05 33.89
CA ASN A 58 -0.91 0.11 33.46
C ASN A 58 -0.25 -1.18 32.95
N GLN A 59 -0.94 -2.31 33.07
CA GLN A 59 -0.46 -3.63 32.67
C GLN A 59 -1.67 -4.52 32.35
N PRO A 60 -2.35 -4.27 31.21
CA PRO A 60 -3.47 -5.09 30.79
C PRO A 60 -3.01 -6.53 30.53
N ARG A 61 -3.96 -7.47 30.60
CA ARG A 61 -3.71 -8.88 30.31
C ARG A 61 -4.64 -9.37 29.21
N ILE A 62 -4.10 -10.20 28.32
CA ILE A 62 -4.88 -10.87 27.28
C ILE A 62 -4.53 -12.36 27.29
N ASN A 63 -5.55 -13.23 27.38
CA ASN A 63 -5.40 -14.67 27.59
C ASN A 63 -4.50 -15.02 28.80
N GLY A 64 -4.52 -14.18 29.83
CA GLY A 64 -3.71 -14.34 31.05
C GLY A 64 -2.25 -13.86 30.95
N GLY A 65 -1.73 -13.57 29.74
CA GLY A 65 -0.42 -12.95 29.54
C GLY A 65 -0.47 -11.44 29.79
N THR A 66 0.56 -10.89 30.43
CA THR A 66 0.71 -9.44 30.65
C THR A 66 1.23 -8.72 29.41
N LEU A 67 0.89 -7.44 29.25
CA LEU A 67 1.41 -6.55 28.21
C LEU A 67 1.92 -5.24 28.85
N ASP A 68 3.20 -5.19 29.19
CA ASP A 68 3.79 -4.16 30.07
C ASP A 68 3.86 -2.77 29.43
N ASN A 69 3.98 -2.74 28.10
CA ASN A 69 4.13 -1.52 27.32
C ASN A 69 2.80 -0.99 26.76
N LEU A 70 1.67 -1.52 27.23
CA LEU A 70 0.34 -1.01 26.91
C LEU A 70 -0.37 -0.46 28.15
N SER A 71 -1.40 0.34 27.92
CA SER A 71 -2.37 0.78 28.92
C SER A 71 -3.76 0.26 28.57
N ALA A 72 -4.66 0.17 29.55
CA ALA A 72 -6.04 -0.21 29.28
C ALA A 72 -6.72 0.66 28.21
N THR A 73 -6.37 1.96 28.13
CA THR A 73 -6.90 2.90 27.12
C THR A 73 -6.39 2.66 25.69
N SER A 74 -5.33 1.86 25.54
CA SER A 74 -4.79 1.45 24.25
C SER A 74 -5.38 0.14 23.72
N ILE A 75 -6.15 -0.60 24.55
CA ILE A 75 -6.74 -1.88 24.17
C ILE A 75 -8.19 -1.71 23.71
N TYR A 76 -8.50 -2.28 22.57
CA TYR A 76 -9.84 -2.39 21.99
C TYR A 76 -10.11 -3.86 21.67
N GLN A 77 -11.39 -4.23 21.64
CA GLN A 77 -11.79 -5.58 21.30
C GLN A 77 -12.98 -5.53 20.34
N ASP A 78 -12.96 -6.40 19.32
CA ASP A 78 -14.14 -6.62 18.47
C ASP A 78 -15.36 -6.94 19.32
N ALA A 79 -16.53 -6.47 18.90
CA ALA A 79 -17.76 -6.97 19.49
C ALA A 79 -18.09 -8.37 18.94
N ALA A 80 -19.04 -9.04 19.58
CA ALA A 80 -19.45 -10.38 19.15
C ALA A 80 -20.08 -10.38 17.74
N ASP A 81 -20.68 -9.28 17.31
CA ASP A 81 -21.48 -9.15 16.08
C ASP A 81 -20.83 -8.31 14.98
N HIS A 82 -19.68 -7.68 15.23
CA HIS A 82 -18.96 -6.90 14.23
C HIS A 82 -17.44 -6.88 14.49
N TYR A 83 -16.68 -6.86 13.39
CA TYR A 83 -15.23 -6.69 13.43
C TYR A 83 -14.88 -5.21 13.20
N TYR A 84 -13.82 -4.74 13.86
CA TYR A 84 -13.19 -3.47 13.49
C TYR A 84 -12.67 -3.51 12.05
N ILE A 85 -12.12 -4.65 11.64
CA ILE A 85 -11.63 -4.92 10.29
C ILE A 85 -12.07 -6.33 9.89
N ASP A 86 -12.85 -6.44 8.81
CA ASP A 86 -13.14 -7.72 8.17
C ASP A 86 -11.95 -8.13 7.30
N ILE A 87 -10.93 -8.71 7.93
CA ILE A 87 -9.69 -9.14 7.25
C ILE A 87 -10.01 -10.11 6.11
N ASP A 88 -10.98 -11.00 6.30
CA ASP A 88 -11.29 -12.03 5.31
C ASP A 88 -11.85 -11.37 4.04
N ALA A 89 -12.73 -10.38 4.19
CA ALA A 89 -13.21 -9.57 3.08
C ALA A 89 -12.09 -8.74 2.41
N GLU A 90 -11.21 -8.11 3.20
CA GLU A 90 -10.08 -7.33 2.64
C GLU A 90 -9.07 -8.22 1.89
N LEU A 91 -8.71 -9.37 2.43
CA LEU A 91 -7.83 -10.33 1.74
C LEU A 91 -8.49 -10.88 0.47
N ASN A 92 -9.81 -11.07 0.44
CA ASN A 92 -10.52 -11.46 -0.77
C ASN A 92 -10.50 -10.36 -1.85
N LYS A 93 -10.64 -9.09 -1.46
CA LYS A 93 -10.45 -7.96 -2.38
C LYS A 93 -9.02 -7.94 -2.92
N LEU A 94 -8.03 -8.08 -2.05
CA LEU A 94 -6.61 -8.07 -2.41
C LEU A 94 -6.21 -9.30 -3.25
N ALA A 95 -6.87 -10.45 -3.08
CA ALA A 95 -6.72 -11.61 -3.96
C ALA A 95 -7.25 -11.34 -5.37
N THR A 96 -8.33 -10.57 -5.49
CA THR A 96 -8.83 -10.10 -6.79
C THR A 96 -7.85 -9.11 -7.43
N THR A 97 -7.31 -8.18 -6.64
CA THR A 97 -6.23 -7.27 -7.09
C THR A 97 -5.00 -8.02 -7.56
N SER A 98 -4.53 -9.01 -6.79
CA SER A 98 -3.40 -9.88 -7.14
C SER A 98 -3.62 -10.59 -8.47
N SER A 99 -4.81 -11.17 -8.68
CA SER A 99 -5.18 -11.81 -9.95
C SER A 99 -5.20 -10.82 -11.12
N THR A 100 -5.67 -9.59 -10.88
CA THR A 100 -5.73 -8.53 -11.88
C THR A 100 -4.32 -8.09 -12.30
N LEU A 101 -3.44 -7.84 -11.32
CA LEU A 101 -2.04 -7.49 -11.56
C LEU A 101 -1.32 -8.57 -12.38
N SER A 102 -1.60 -9.85 -12.16
CA SER A 102 -1.00 -10.94 -12.94
C SER A 102 -1.45 -10.99 -14.40
N GLN A 103 -2.62 -10.42 -14.71
CA GLN A 103 -3.15 -10.33 -16.06
C GLN A 103 -2.65 -9.11 -16.84
N GLU A 104 -2.01 -8.14 -16.17
CA GLU A 104 -1.44 -6.97 -16.83
C GLU A 104 -0.42 -7.36 -17.91
N VAL A 105 -0.36 -6.52 -18.95
CA VAL A 105 0.62 -6.67 -20.03
C VAL A 105 1.97 -6.25 -19.48
N ALA A 106 2.91 -7.18 -19.46
CA ALA A 106 4.25 -6.92 -18.94
C ALA A 106 5.02 -5.94 -19.83
N ASP A 107 5.59 -4.91 -19.23
CA ASP A 107 6.61 -4.05 -19.82
C ASP A 107 7.95 -4.75 -19.90
N LEU A 108 8.21 -5.67 -18.95
CA LEU A 108 9.42 -6.45 -18.89
C LEU A 108 9.12 -7.88 -18.43
N VAL A 109 9.71 -8.86 -19.09
CA VAL A 109 9.64 -10.28 -18.71
C VAL A 109 11.04 -10.76 -18.34
N ILE A 110 11.16 -11.26 -17.12
CA ILE A 110 12.41 -11.68 -16.50
C ILE A 110 12.37 -13.18 -16.26
N THR A 111 13.36 -13.87 -16.79
CA THR A 111 13.61 -15.29 -16.54
C THR A 111 15.06 -15.47 -16.14
N ASN A 112 15.46 -16.70 -15.83
CA ASN A 112 16.87 -17.01 -15.58
C ASN A 112 17.79 -16.66 -16.77
N ASP A 113 17.27 -16.70 -18.00
CA ASP A 113 18.03 -16.37 -19.22
C ASP A 113 18.24 -14.85 -19.40
N SER A 114 17.49 -14.03 -18.66
CA SER A 114 17.70 -12.57 -18.61
C SER A 114 19.02 -12.18 -17.95
N PHE A 115 19.73 -13.12 -17.31
CA PHE A 115 20.96 -12.88 -16.56
C PHE A 115 22.13 -13.75 -17.04
N PRO A 116 22.85 -13.33 -18.11
CA PRO A 116 24.04 -14.04 -18.58
C PRO A 116 25.14 -14.14 -17.51
N ASP A 117 25.31 -13.10 -16.69
CA ASP A 117 26.12 -13.14 -15.48
C ASP A 117 25.21 -13.34 -14.26
N ARG A 118 25.21 -14.55 -13.71
CA ARG A 118 24.39 -14.88 -12.54
C ARG A 118 24.82 -14.13 -11.28
N ASN A 119 26.03 -13.55 -11.24
CA ASN A 119 26.50 -12.74 -10.10
C ASN A 119 26.05 -11.28 -10.18
N ASN A 120 25.52 -10.83 -11.33
CA ASN A 120 25.07 -9.47 -11.54
C ASN A 120 23.68 -9.45 -12.18
N ARG A 121 22.64 -9.46 -11.32
CA ARG A 121 21.25 -9.60 -11.74
C ARG A 121 20.50 -8.29 -11.47
N VAL A 122 20.09 -7.62 -12.54
CA VAL A 122 19.42 -6.31 -12.48
C VAL A 122 18.12 -6.37 -13.27
N ILE A 123 17.00 -6.11 -12.60
CA ILE A 123 15.73 -5.76 -13.21
C ILE A 123 15.77 -4.25 -13.44
N ASP A 124 16.15 -3.83 -14.65
CA ASP A 124 16.32 -2.41 -14.99
C ASP A 124 15.05 -1.87 -15.67
N VAL A 125 14.40 -0.91 -15.02
CA VAL A 125 13.21 -0.22 -15.53
C VAL A 125 13.47 1.25 -15.88
N THR A 126 14.74 1.68 -15.89
CA THR A 126 15.13 3.10 -16.04
C THR A 126 14.51 3.75 -17.28
N ASP A 127 14.57 3.07 -18.42
CA ASP A 127 14.13 3.61 -19.72
C ASP A 127 12.63 3.42 -20.00
N ILE A 128 11.86 2.89 -19.03
CA ILE A 128 10.41 2.71 -19.18
C ILE A 128 9.70 3.98 -18.73
N ASP A 129 9.13 4.72 -19.68
CA ASP A 129 8.40 5.99 -19.45
C ASP A 129 6.92 5.73 -19.18
N LYS A 130 6.61 5.21 -17.98
CA LYS A 130 5.25 4.94 -17.50
C LYS A 130 5.13 5.17 -16.00
N ASP A 131 4.00 5.74 -15.59
CA ASP A 131 3.65 5.94 -14.18
C ASP A 131 3.53 4.61 -13.41
N GLN A 132 3.03 3.57 -14.09
CA GLN A 132 2.94 2.20 -13.57
C GLN A 132 3.65 1.25 -14.51
N ILE A 133 4.60 0.49 -13.98
CA ILE A 133 5.42 -0.46 -14.72
C ILE A 133 5.11 -1.86 -14.22
N PHE A 134 4.76 -2.75 -15.14
CA PHE A 134 4.43 -4.14 -14.84
C PHE A 134 5.55 -5.06 -15.29
N VAL A 135 6.19 -5.73 -14.34
CA VAL A 135 7.25 -6.71 -14.60
C VAL A 135 6.72 -8.11 -14.29
N LYS A 136 6.92 -9.06 -15.19
CA LYS A 136 6.69 -10.50 -14.92
C LYS A 136 8.01 -11.19 -14.67
N VAL A 137 8.12 -11.90 -13.56
CA VAL A 137 9.32 -12.64 -13.13
C VAL A 137 8.96 -14.10 -12.98
N ASP A 138 9.72 -14.98 -13.63
CA ASP A 138 9.68 -16.42 -13.31
C ASP A 138 10.22 -16.64 -11.90
N GLY A 139 9.47 -17.33 -11.04
CA GLY A 139 9.82 -17.54 -9.63
C GLY A 139 11.23 -18.12 -9.41
N SER A 140 11.71 -18.97 -10.33
CA SER A 140 13.04 -19.58 -10.24
C SER A 140 14.21 -18.58 -10.33
N VAL A 141 13.94 -17.33 -10.70
CA VAL A 141 14.92 -16.24 -10.64
C VAL A 141 15.28 -15.91 -9.19
N LEU A 142 14.37 -16.09 -8.24
CA LEU A 142 14.57 -15.69 -6.84
C LEU A 142 15.10 -16.81 -5.95
N ASP A 143 15.16 -18.04 -6.46
CA ASP A 143 15.43 -19.25 -5.66
C ASP A 143 16.93 -19.51 -5.38
N ILE A 144 17.82 -18.62 -5.83
CA ILE A 144 19.28 -18.73 -5.62
C ILE A 144 19.83 -17.69 -4.65
N GLU A 145 20.90 -18.03 -3.93
CA GLU A 145 21.58 -17.19 -2.93
C GLU A 145 22.49 -16.11 -3.58
N THR A 146 21.98 -15.40 -4.57
CA THR A 146 22.67 -14.25 -5.17
C THR A 146 21.79 -13.01 -4.99
N PRO A 147 22.33 -11.79 -4.90
CA PRO A 147 21.47 -10.61 -4.87
C PRO A 147 20.76 -10.37 -6.20
N ILE A 148 19.63 -9.67 -6.16
CA ILE A 148 18.96 -9.09 -7.32
C ILE A 148 18.71 -7.59 -7.05
N ILE A 149 18.98 -6.77 -8.06
CA ILE A 149 18.80 -5.32 -7.98
C ILE A 149 17.56 -4.95 -8.80
N VAL A 150 16.63 -4.18 -8.23
CA VAL A 150 15.60 -3.46 -8.99
C VAL A 150 16.09 -2.04 -9.19
N LYS A 151 16.30 -1.63 -10.44
CA LYS A 151 16.94 -0.36 -10.79
C LYS A 151 16.00 0.54 -11.58
N GLY A 152 16.09 1.84 -11.34
CA GLY A 152 15.34 2.88 -12.06
C GLY A 152 14.07 3.30 -11.31
N LEU A 153 14.01 3.05 -10.00
CA LEU A 153 12.91 3.49 -9.14
C LEU A 153 12.97 4.99 -8.89
N GLU A 154 11.82 5.58 -8.61
CA GLU A 154 11.67 6.99 -8.24
C GLU A 154 11.06 7.10 -6.85
N LYS A 155 11.36 8.22 -6.16
CA LYS A 155 10.84 8.52 -4.82
C LYS A 155 9.62 9.43 -4.94
N ASN A 156 8.64 9.22 -4.08
CA ASN A 156 7.50 10.11 -3.89
C ASN A 156 7.91 11.39 -3.16
N GLU A 157 8.50 12.34 -3.88
CA GLU A 157 8.83 13.68 -3.37
C GLU A 157 7.71 14.71 -3.67
N GLY A 158 6.46 14.25 -3.81
CA GLY A 158 5.30 15.09 -4.15
C GLY A 158 5.15 15.42 -5.64
N SER A 159 5.91 14.74 -6.50
CA SER A 159 5.77 14.74 -7.96
C SER A 159 5.14 13.42 -8.45
N GLU A 160 4.78 13.33 -9.73
CA GLU A 160 4.58 12.03 -10.38
C GLU A 160 5.86 11.19 -10.21
N PHE A 161 5.70 9.92 -9.86
CA PHE A 161 6.78 8.95 -9.72
C PHE A 161 6.36 7.60 -10.27
N LYS A 162 7.34 6.81 -10.72
CA LYS A 162 7.14 5.43 -11.18
C LYS A 162 6.78 4.49 -10.03
N GLN A 163 5.65 3.82 -10.13
CA GLN A 163 5.32 2.64 -9.36
C GLN A 163 5.71 1.38 -10.13
N VAL A 164 6.41 0.46 -9.47
CA VAL A 164 6.80 -0.82 -10.07
C VAL A 164 6.05 -1.97 -9.42
N PHE A 165 5.30 -2.69 -10.24
CA PHE A 165 4.56 -3.89 -9.87
C PHE A 165 5.27 -5.10 -10.46
N ILE A 166 5.86 -5.93 -9.61
CA ILE A 166 6.51 -7.17 -10.03
C ILE A 166 5.60 -8.35 -9.70
N THR A 167 5.09 -9.03 -10.73
CA THR A 167 4.40 -10.31 -10.56
C THR A 167 5.40 -11.45 -10.68
N VAL A 168 5.59 -12.17 -9.59
CA VAL A 168 6.41 -13.40 -9.53
C VAL A 168 5.49 -14.60 -9.70
N ASP A 169 5.70 -15.40 -10.74
CA ASP A 169 4.88 -16.58 -11.00
C ASP A 169 5.68 -17.88 -10.82
N TYR A 170 5.19 -18.76 -9.94
CA TYR A 170 5.78 -20.06 -9.63
C TYR A 170 5.17 -21.23 -10.43
N SER A 171 4.44 -20.96 -11.50
CA SER A 171 4.04 -21.93 -12.55
C SER A 171 3.40 -23.23 -12.05
N GLY A 172 2.50 -23.14 -11.06
CA GLY A 172 1.80 -24.30 -10.48
C GLY A 172 2.39 -24.81 -9.16
N ALA A 173 3.52 -24.27 -8.69
CA ALA A 173 4.09 -24.69 -7.40
C ALA A 173 3.14 -24.35 -6.24
N GLN A 174 3.16 -25.22 -5.23
CA GLN A 174 2.44 -25.06 -3.98
C GLN A 174 3.32 -24.42 -2.89
N SER A 175 4.62 -24.35 -3.10
CA SER A 175 5.54 -23.72 -2.15
C SER A 175 6.72 -23.11 -2.90
N ALA A 176 7.26 -22.04 -2.34
CA ALA A 176 8.40 -21.30 -2.88
C ALA A 176 9.42 -21.00 -1.77
N THR A 177 10.70 -21.03 -2.12
CA THR A 177 11.79 -20.62 -1.22
C THR A 177 12.65 -19.59 -1.93
N ILE A 178 12.49 -18.34 -1.53
CA ILE A 178 13.20 -17.18 -2.06
C ILE A 178 14.53 -17.06 -1.31
N GLN A 179 15.64 -17.30 -2.00
CA GLN A 179 16.99 -17.21 -1.44
C GLN A 179 17.69 -15.90 -1.78
N SER A 180 17.24 -15.22 -2.84
CA SER A 180 17.85 -13.98 -3.28
C SER A 180 17.63 -12.85 -2.28
N THR A 181 18.66 -12.05 -2.05
CA THR A 181 18.50 -10.75 -1.39
C THR A 181 18.06 -9.71 -2.41
N VAL A 182 17.13 -8.83 -2.05
CA VAL A 182 16.69 -7.73 -2.91
C VAL A 182 17.40 -6.44 -2.50
N MET A 183 17.91 -5.70 -3.49
CA MET A 183 18.43 -4.34 -3.32
C MET A 183 17.78 -3.42 -4.36
N LEU A 184 17.72 -2.13 -4.04
CA LEU A 184 17.15 -1.12 -4.93
C LEU A 184 18.22 -0.11 -5.37
N GLU A 185 18.10 0.37 -6.59
CA GLU A 185 18.85 1.50 -7.12
C GLU A 185 17.88 2.50 -7.75
N TYR A 186 17.83 3.72 -7.22
CA TYR A 186 16.93 4.76 -7.70
C TYR A 186 17.52 5.50 -8.91
N ALA A 187 16.68 6.23 -9.63
CA ALA A 187 17.07 7.04 -10.79
C ALA A 187 18.14 8.09 -10.46
N ASP A 188 18.21 8.55 -9.21
CA ASP A 188 19.27 9.44 -8.71
C ASP A 188 20.63 8.73 -8.45
N GLY A 189 20.71 7.42 -8.68
CA GLY A 189 21.87 6.57 -8.43
C GLY A 189 22.04 6.13 -6.99
N SER A 190 21.17 6.56 -6.07
CA SER A 190 21.21 6.12 -4.67
C SER A 190 20.75 4.67 -4.54
N ARG A 191 21.34 3.95 -3.59
CA ARG A 191 21.01 2.55 -3.31
C ARG A 191 20.31 2.38 -1.98
N ARG A 192 19.45 1.38 -1.91
CA ARG A 192 18.70 1.01 -0.71
C ARG A 192 18.72 -0.50 -0.52
N GLY A 193 19.22 -0.92 0.63
CA GLY A 193 18.99 -2.25 1.21
C GLY A 193 18.31 -2.10 2.57
N ASN A 194 18.02 -3.19 3.28
CA ASN A 194 17.24 -3.17 4.53
C ASN A 194 17.77 -2.18 5.59
N LYS A 195 16.86 -1.37 6.18
CA LYS A 195 17.12 -0.45 7.28
C LYS A 195 15.80 -0.05 7.97
N GLU A 196 15.85 0.22 9.27
CA GLU A 196 14.75 0.96 9.94
C GLU A 196 14.63 2.36 9.32
N THR A 197 13.41 2.81 9.04
CA THR A 197 13.14 4.14 8.46
C THR A 197 11.81 4.70 8.98
N THR A 198 11.72 6.03 9.00
CA THR A 198 10.48 6.79 9.28
C THR A 198 10.05 7.62 8.08
N ASP A 199 10.88 7.68 7.04
CA ASP A 199 10.56 8.22 5.73
C ASP A 199 10.29 7.04 4.79
N PHE A 200 9.12 7.07 4.15
CA PHE A 200 8.62 6.03 3.26
C PHE A 200 8.49 6.50 1.82
N ALA A 201 8.88 7.74 1.50
CA ALA A 201 8.77 8.32 0.16
C ALA A 201 9.40 7.42 -0.92
N ASP A 202 10.40 6.62 -0.54
CA ASP A 202 11.11 5.73 -1.45
C ASP A 202 10.45 4.35 -1.65
N SER A 203 9.34 4.04 -0.96
CA SER A 203 8.63 2.75 -1.07
C SER A 203 7.67 2.70 -2.27
N THR A 204 8.21 2.43 -3.46
CA THR A 204 7.44 2.47 -4.73
C THR A 204 7.37 1.12 -5.46
N LEU A 205 7.70 0.03 -4.75
CA LEU A 205 7.79 -1.33 -5.27
C LEU A 205 6.82 -2.29 -4.58
N LEU A 206 5.97 -2.96 -5.37
CA LEU A 206 5.06 -4.02 -4.93
C LEU A 206 5.39 -5.34 -5.64
N TRP A 207 5.54 -6.40 -4.87
CA TRP A 207 5.74 -7.77 -5.33
C TRP A 207 4.46 -8.58 -5.15
N ASN A 208 3.88 -9.04 -6.25
CA ASN A 208 2.69 -9.88 -6.31
C ASN A 208 3.10 -11.33 -6.56
N PHE A 209 2.73 -12.25 -5.66
CA PHE A 209 3.15 -13.66 -5.76
C PHE A 209 2.00 -14.56 -6.23
N THR A 210 2.20 -15.21 -7.37
CA THR A 210 1.18 -16.04 -8.01
C THR A 210 1.69 -17.40 -8.45
N THR A 211 0.73 -18.25 -8.80
CA THR A 211 0.92 -19.54 -9.44
C THR A 211 -0.06 -19.63 -10.61
N ASN A 212 0.45 -19.68 -11.84
CA ASN A 212 -0.35 -19.62 -13.07
C ASN A 212 -1.35 -18.44 -13.10
N GLY A 213 -0.90 -17.25 -12.68
CA GLY A 213 -1.70 -16.03 -12.65
C GLY A 213 -2.75 -15.96 -11.55
N THR A 214 -2.77 -16.91 -10.62
CA THR A 214 -3.66 -16.92 -9.45
C THR A 214 -2.88 -16.70 -8.16
N PRO A 215 -3.44 -16.03 -7.13
CA PRO A 215 -2.75 -15.80 -5.86
C PRO A 215 -2.24 -17.11 -5.26
N MET A 216 -0.99 -17.14 -4.86
CA MET A 216 -0.39 -18.34 -4.27
C MET A 216 -1.02 -18.65 -2.90
N GLU A 217 -1.48 -19.89 -2.69
CA GLU A 217 -2.12 -20.31 -1.42
C GLU A 217 -1.17 -20.99 -0.43
N GLY A 218 -0.15 -21.69 -0.91
CA GLY A 218 0.75 -22.44 -0.02
C GLY A 218 1.84 -21.58 0.62
N THR A 219 2.99 -22.18 0.90
CA THR A 219 4.03 -21.53 1.71
C THR A 219 5.06 -20.79 0.86
N ILE A 220 5.35 -19.53 1.21
CA ILE A 220 6.47 -18.76 0.65
C ILE A 220 7.47 -18.49 1.76
N THR A 221 8.67 -19.05 1.65
CA THR A 221 9.76 -18.86 2.61
C THR A 221 10.76 -17.84 2.08
N PHE A 222 10.98 -16.76 2.82
CA PHE A 222 11.99 -15.74 2.53
C PHE A 222 13.30 -16.06 3.30
N GLY A 223 14.23 -16.72 2.60
CA GLY A 223 15.58 -17.06 3.07
C GLY A 223 16.64 -15.97 2.80
N GLY A 224 16.35 -15.03 1.88
CA GLY A 224 17.11 -13.80 1.65
C GLY A 224 16.45 -12.57 2.28
N THR A 225 17.22 -11.50 2.52
CA THR A 225 16.66 -10.22 2.97
C THR A 225 15.78 -9.60 1.88
N TRP A 226 14.64 -9.06 2.27
CA TRP A 226 13.64 -8.58 1.33
C TRP A 226 13.38 -7.09 1.46
N ILE A 227 13.17 -6.43 0.32
CA ILE A 227 12.72 -5.04 0.26
C ILE A 227 11.65 -4.88 -0.82
N GLY A 228 10.56 -4.21 -0.45
CA GLY A 228 9.37 -4.05 -1.28
C GLY A 228 8.15 -4.63 -0.60
N SER A 229 6.99 -4.04 -0.88
CA SER A 229 5.73 -4.53 -0.33
C SER A 229 5.38 -5.89 -0.94
N ILE A 230 4.85 -6.80 -0.14
CA ILE A 230 4.49 -8.17 -0.50
C ILE A 230 2.97 -8.28 -0.57
N LEU A 231 2.46 -8.68 -1.72
CA LEU A 231 1.08 -9.08 -1.96
C LEU A 231 1.03 -10.59 -2.23
N ALA A 232 0.66 -11.35 -1.21
CA ALA A 232 0.44 -12.80 -1.30
C ALA A 232 -0.78 -13.18 -0.43
N PRO A 233 -1.98 -12.67 -0.75
CA PRO A 233 -3.12 -12.59 0.17
C PRO A 233 -3.73 -13.94 0.56
N LYS A 234 -3.31 -15.03 -0.08
CA LYS A 234 -3.71 -16.40 0.24
C LYS A 234 -2.59 -17.25 0.82
N ALA A 235 -1.35 -16.74 0.83
CA ALA A 235 -0.18 -17.52 1.19
C ALA A 235 0.05 -17.53 2.70
N HIS A 236 0.70 -18.60 3.15
CA HIS A 236 1.46 -18.59 4.40
C HIS A 236 2.88 -18.12 4.13
N VAL A 237 3.24 -16.94 4.63
CA VAL A 237 4.60 -16.41 4.51
C VAL A 237 5.43 -16.75 5.75
N VAL A 238 6.59 -17.35 5.52
CA VAL A 238 7.61 -17.65 6.53
C VAL A 238 8.81 -16.75 6.29
N ASN A 239 9.21 -15.99 7.30
CA ASN A 239 10.32 -15.06 7.23
C ASN A 239 11.53 -15.54 8.06
N GLU A 240 12.67 -15.73 7.39
CA GLU A 240 13.94 -16.16 7.99
C GLU A 240 15.03 -15.07 7.98
N LYS A 241 14.75 -13.92 7.34
CA LYS A 241 15.63 -12.73 7.21
C LYS A 241 14.88 -11.42 7.49
N ASN A 242 15.54 -10.28 7.37
CA ASN A 242 14.85 -9.00 7.57
C ASN A 242 14.01 -8.65 6.33
N ILE A 243 12.78 -8.18 6.55
CA ILE A 243 11.87 -7.69 5.50
C ILE A 243 11.59 -6.21 5.75
N ASP A 244 11.75 -5.39 4.71
CA ASP A 244 11.32 -3.99 4.69
C ASP A 244 10.17 -3.85 3.69
N GLY A 245 8.95 -3.58 4.18
CA GLY A 245 7.77 -3.43 3.32
C GLY A 245 6.45 -3.62 4.06
N THR A 246 5.34 -3.38 3.36
CA THR A 246 4.03 -3.86 3.78
C THR A 246 3.87 -5.35 3.45
N ILE A 247 3.37 -6.16 4.38
CA ILE A 247 3.19 -7.61 4.18
C ILE A 247 1.69 -7.93 4.18
N ILE A 248 1.14 -8.32 3.03
CA ILE A 248 -0.27 -8.64 2.83
C ILE A 248 -0.41 -10.13 2.55
N VAL A 249 -0.71 -10.90 3.60
CA VAL A 249 -0.71 -12.38 3.58
C VAL A 249 -1.84 -12.93 4.43
N ASP A 250 -2.24 -14.18 4.19
CA ASP A 250 -3.22 -14.87 5.03
C ASP A 250 -2.64 -15.17 6.42
N THR A 251 -1.46 -15.80 6.42
CA THR A 251 -0.75 -16.19 7.63
C THR A 251 0.71 -15.75 7.53
N PHE A 252 1.25 -15.21 8.62
CA PHE A 252 2.63 -14.76 8.72
C PHE A 252 3.34 -15.41 9.91
N THR A 253 4.54 -15.92 9.68
CA THR A 253 5.42 -16.47 10.73
C THR A 253 6.82 -15.91 10.55
N SER A 254 7.40 -15.33 11.59
CA SER A 254 8.73 -14.71 11.50
C SER A 254 9.68 -15.22 12.59
N SER A 255 10.94 -15.41 12.21
CA SER A 255 12.09 -15.63 13.12
C SER A 255 13.07 -14.44 13.15
N ARG A 256 12.72 -13.36 12.46
CA ARG A 256 13.52 -12.14 12.26
C ARG A 256 12.66 -10.88 12.31
N GLU A 257 13.30 -9.74 12.09
CA GLU A 257 12.68 -8.42 12.14
C GLU A 257 11.94 -8.08 10.84
N THR A 258 10.91 -7.27 10.98
CA THR A 258 10.22 -6.60 9.89
C THR A 258 10.26 -5.11 10.15
N HIS A 259 10.53 -4.31 9.11
CA HIS A 259 10.46 -2.86 9.21
C HIS A 259 9.30 -2.34 8.36
N ARG A 260 8.54 -1.42 8.94
CA ARG A 260 7.49 -0.70 8.24
C ARG A 260 8.13 0.12 7.11
N TRP A 261 7.61 -0.06 5.90
CA TRP A 261 8.04 0.67 4.71
C TRP A 261 6.86 0.71 3.73
N ASP A 262 5.87 1.53 4.07
CA ASP A 262 4.55 1.48 3.44
C ASP A 262 4.60 1.89 1.98
N PHE A 263 3.99 1.09 1.11
CA PHE A 263 3.90 1.40 -0.32
C PHE A 263 3.26 2.78 -0.54
N GLN A 264 3.90 3.60 -1.35
CA GLN A 264 3.46 4.95 -1.67
C GLN A 264 2.59 4.92 -2.93
N ASP A 265 1.40 5.49 -2.79
CA ASP A 265 0.61 5.93 -3.93
C ASP A 265 0.89 7.41 -4.21
N PRO A 266 0.89 7.83 -5.49
CA PRO A 266 0.87 9.24 -5.83
C PRO A 266 -0.30 9.91 -5.10
N GLU A 267 0.02 10.98 -4.36
CA GLU A 267 -1.01 11.79 -3.73
C GLU A 267 -1.98 12.26 -4.83
N PRO A 268 -3.30 12.02 -4.69
CA PRO A 268 -4.25 12.43 -5.70
C PRO A 268 -4.18 13.94 -5.85
N LEU A 269 -3.80 14.41 -7.04
CA LEU A 269 -3.80 15.84 -7.34
C LEU A 269 -5.23 16.35 -7.30
N MET A 270 -5.50 17.33 -6.44
CA MET A 270 -6.85 17.88 -6.29
C MET A 270 -6.97 19.17 -7.08
N ILE A 271 -7.94 19.22 -8.01
CA ILE A 271 -8.32 20.46 -8.68
C ILE A 271 -9.64 20.99 -8.10
N ARG A 272 -9.72 22.32 -8.01
CA ARG A 272 -10.90 23.03 -7.52
C ARG A 272 -11.40 24.00 -8.58
N LEU A 273 -12.70 23.89 -8.90
CA LEU A 273 -13.44 24.93 -9.60
C LEU A 273 -14.27 25.70 -8.57
N ARG A 274 -14.33 27.03 -8.67
CA ARG A 274 -15.27 27.86 -7.93
C ARG A 274 -16.10 28.69 -8.91
N LYS A 275 -17.41 28.46 -8.93
CA LYS A 275 -18.37 29.18 -9.76
C LYS A 275 -18.94 30.35 -8.97
N VAL A 276 -18.81 31.55 -9.53
CA VAL A 276 -19.30 32.80 -8.95
C VAL A 276 -20.13 33.57 -9.96
N ASP A 277 -20.90 34.55 -9.47
CA ASP A 277 -21.63 35.49 -10.32
C ASP A 277 -20.65 36.31 -11.18
N ALA A 278 -21.03 36.58 -12.43
CA ALA A 278 -20.19 37.32 -13.36
C ALA A 278 -19.96 38.79 -12.94
N ASN A 279 -20.89 39.36 -12.18
CA ASN A 279 -20.84 40.75 -11.70
C ASN A 279 -20.46 40.85 -10.21
N ASP A 280 -20.45 39.73 -9.49
CA ASP A 280 -20.09 39.69 -8.07
C ASP A 280 -19.32 38.40 -7.72
N SER A 281 -17.99 38.50 -7.68
CA SER A 281 -17.11 37.38 -7.33
C SER A 281 -17.26 36.88 -5.89
N ALA A 282 -17.92 37.62 -5.00
CA ALA A 282 -18.21 37.16 -3.64
C ALA A 282 -19.42 36.22 -3.61
N ARG A 283 -20.32 36.34 -4.60
CA ARG A 283 -21.52 35.52 -4.71
C ARG A 283 -21.21 34.18 -5.38
N ALA A 284 -21.05 33.15 -4.56
CA ALA A 284 -20.92 31.76 -5.02
C ALA A 284 -22.24 31.22 -5.60
N LEU A 285 -22.13 30.38 -6.64
CA LEU A 285 -23.29 29.80 -7.33
C LEU A 285 -23.36 28.29 -7.17
N LYS A 286 -24.34 27.83 -6.40
CA LYS A 286 -24.67 26.41 -6.20
C LYS A 286 -25.47 25.85 -7.38
N GLY A 287 -25.27 24.58 -7.69
CA GLY A 287 -26.14 23.83 -8.60
C GLY A 287 -25.77 23.94 -10.08
N ALA A 288 -24.64 24.56 -10.41
CA ALA A 288 -24.11 24.54 -11.77
C ALA A 288 -23.49 23.16 -12.03
N VAL A 289 -23.78 22.56 -13.18
CA VAL A 289 -23.31 21.22 -13.54
C VAL A 289 -22.20 21.32 -14.58
N PHE A 290 -21.14 20.55 -14.39
CA PHE A 290 -19.95 20.49 -15.22
C PHE A 290 -19.58 19.05 -15.57
N LYS A 291 -18.83 18.91 -16.66
CA LYS A 291 -17.98 17.73 -16.90
C LYS A 291 -16.51 18.13 -16.88
N LEU A 292 -15.65 17.21 -16.47
CA LEU A 292 -14.19 17.37 -16.56
C LEU A 292 -13.66 16.52 -17.72
N VAL A 293 -12.91 17.15 -18.62
CA VAL A 293 -12.19 16.47 -19.70
C VAL A 293 -10.69 16.66 -19.58
N ASN A 294 -9.92 15.67 -20.05
CA ASN A 294 -8.47 15.82 -20.21
C ASN A 294 -8.10 16.49 -21.55
N GLU A 295 -6.81 16.65 -21.81
CA GLU A 295 -6.27 17.25 -23.04
C GLU A 295 -6.76 16.58 -24.33
N SER A 296 -6.98 15.26 -24.34
CA SER A 296 -7.48 14.54 -25.51
C SER A 296 -8.99 14.65 -25.70
N GLY A 297 -9.69 15.35 -24.79
CA GLY A 297 -11.15 15.46 -24.77
C GLY A 297 -11.87 14.26 -24.15
N LYS A 298 -11.15 13.29 -23.57
CA LYS A 298 -11.76 12.18 -22.82
C LYS A 298 -12.43 12.72 -21.56
N VAL A 299 -13.71 12.37 -21.37
CA VAL A 299 -14.47 12.66 -20.15
C VAL A 299 -13.91 11.82 -19.01
N LEU A 300 -13.46 12.49 -17.95
CA LEU A 300 -12.98 11.86 -16.72
C LEU A 300 -14.07 11.82 -15.65
N TYR A 301 -14.82 12.91 -15.54
CA TYR A 301 -15.96 13.03 -14.66
C TYR A 301 -17.09 13.71 -15.42
N ASP A 302 -18.30 13.25 -15.15
CA ASP A 302 -19.52 13.83 -15.72
C ASP A 302 -20.48 14.19 -14.58
N HIS A 303 -21.39 15.13 -14.85
CA HIS A 303 -22.43 15.57 -13.90
C HIS A 303 -21.90 16.11 -12.54
N LEU A 304 -20.73 16.76 -12.53
CA LEU A 304 -20.19 17.42 -11.33
C LEU A 304 -20.99 18.68 -11.00
N THR A 305 -21.58 18.75 -9.82
CA THR A 305 -22.45 19.88 -9.42
C THR A 305 -21.78 20.76 -8.38
N THR A 306 -21.82 22.08 -8.55
CA THR A 306 -21.26 23.02 -7.57
C THR A 306 -22.05 22.98 -6.26
N ASP A 307 -21.32 22.94 -5.15
CA ASP A 307 -21.90 22.90 -3.80
C ASP A 307 -22.41 24.27 -3.32
N ILE A 308 -22.79 24.37 -2.04
CA ILE A 308 -23.28 25.63 -1.43
C ILE A 308 -22.24 26.76 -1.44
N LEU A 309 -20.95 26.45 -1.57
CA LEU A 309 -19.84 27.41 -1.70
C LEU A 309 -19.49 27.69 -3.16
N GLY A 310 -20.28 27.14 -4.11
CA GLY A 310 -20.03 27.21 -5.54
C GLY A 310 -18.83 26.37 -5.95
N GLU A 311 -18.37 25.43 -5.13
CA GLU A 311 -17.15 24.66 -5.38
C GLU A 311 -17.43 23.28 -5.98
N ILE A 312 -16.52 22.83 -6.83
CA ILE A 312 -16.32 21.42 -7.21
C ILE A 312 -14.89 21.07 -6.84
N LYS A 313 -14.69 19.93 -6.19
CA LYS A 313 -13.37 19.37 -5.87
C LYS A 313 -13.33 17.96 -6.43
N VAL A 314 -12.33 17.68 -7.26
CA VAL A 314 -12.10 16.37 -7.84
C VAL A 314 -10.62 16.04 -7.80
N SER A 315 -10.30 14.77 -7.59
CA SER A 315 -8.97 14.24 -7.82
C SER A 315 -8.74 14.07 -9.32
N ILE A 316 -7.51 14.31 -9.77
CA ILE A 316 -7.05 13.96 -11.11
C ILE A 316 -5.89 12.96 -10.96
N PRO A 317 -5.78 12.00 -11.89
CA PRO A 317 -4.80 10.93 -11.77
C PRO A 317 -3.36 11.42 -11.94
N LYS A 318 -3.16 12.54 -12.67
CA LYS A 318 -1.83 13.09 -12.97
C LYS A 318 -1.88 14.57 -13.35
N ALA A 319 -0.78 15.29 -13.24
CA ALA A 319 -0.65 16.66 -13.69
C ALA A 319 -0.84 16.75 -15.20
N GLY A 320 -1.43 17.85 -15.67
CA GLY A 320 -1.71 17.99 -17.09
C GLY A 320 -2.75 19.06 -17.38
N ARG A 321 -3.19 19.11 -18.65
CA ARG A 321 -4.24 20.03 -19.08
C ARG A 321 -5.61 19.39 -18.94
N TYR A 322 -6.48 20.09 -18.21
CA TYR A 322 -7.85 19.70 -17.96
C TYR A 322 -8.79 20.88 -18.21
N CYS A 323 -10.02 20.59 -18.59
CA CYS A 323 -11.05 21.60 -18.81
C CYS A 323 -12.36 21.19 -18.12
N PHE A 324 -12.87 22.08 -17.27
CA PHE A 324 -14.25 22.03 -16.82
C PHE A 324 -15.15 22.64 -17.90
N ILE A 325 -16.14 21.88 -18.37
CA ILE A 325 -17.13 22.33 -19.33
C ILE A 325 -18.48 22.38 -18.61
N GLU A 326 -19.06 23.59 -18.49
CA GLU A 326 -20.39 23.78 -17.92
C GLU A 326 -21.43 23.13 -18.84
N THR A 327 -22.20 22.18 -18.31
CA THR A 327 -23.25 21.45 -19.03
C THR A 327 -24.64 21.91 -18.61
N GLN A 328 -24.79 22.49 -17.42
CA GLN A 328 -26.04 23.08 -16.94
C GLN A 328 -25.75 24.28 -16.05
N ALA A 329 -26.45 25.39 -16.29
CA ALA A 329 -26.37 26.57 -15.44
C ALA A 329 -27.03 26.30 -14.06
N PRO A 330 -26.61 27.03 -13.01
CA PRO A 330 -27.23 26.92 -11.69
C PRO A 330 -28.70 27.40 -11.75
N MET A 331 -29.60 26.72 -11.04
CA MET A 331 -31.06 27.00 -11.11
C MET A 331 -31.45 28.45 -10.78
N ASP A 332 -30.58 29.21 -10.11
CA ASP A 332 -30.87 30.58 -9.65
C ASP A 332 -30.47 31.68 -10.65
N ILE A 333 -30.03 31.34 -11.87
CA ILE A 333 -29.74 32.32 -12.93
C ILE A 333 -30.50 31.95 -14.20
N LEU A 334 -31.39 32.84 -14.63
CA LEU A 334 -32.02 32.80 -15.95
C LEU A 334 -30.93 32.68 -17.02
N TRP A 335 -30.89 31.53 -17.70
CA TRP A 335 -29.97 31.21 -18.78
C TRP A 335 -30.24 32.13 -19.97
N THR A 336 -29.49 33.22 -20.10
CA THR A 336 -29.42 33.95 -21.38
C THR A 336 -28.21 33.47 -22.14
N HIS A 337 -28.47 32.80 -23.27
CA HIS A 337 -27.48 32.46 -24.29
C HIS A 337 -26.73 33.72 -24.79
N GLU A 338 -25.53 33.48 -25.32
CA GLU A 338 -24.62 34.40 -26.03
C GLU A 338 -23.58 35.17 -25.20
N LYS A 339 -22.30 34.80 -25.40
CA LYS A 339 -21.44 35.53 -26.34
C LYS A 339 -20.18 34.74 -26.70
N ASN A 340 -19.97 34.56 -28.00
CA ASN A 340 -18.67 34.33 -28.61
C ASN A 340 -17.74 35.50 -28.27
N VAL A 341 -16.54 35.21 -27.75
CA VAL A 341 -15.26 35.80 -28.19
C VAL A 341 -14.19 34.74 -28.05
#